data_AF-A0A8T6CEN9-F1
#
_entry.id   AF-A0A8T6CEN9-F1
#
_cell.length_a   1.000
_cell.length_b   1.000
_cell.length_c   1.000
_cell.angle_alpha   90.00
_cell.angle_beta   90.00
_cell.angle_gamma   90.00
#
_symmetry.space_group_name_H-M   'P 1'
#
loop_
_entity.id
_entity.type
_entity.pdbx_description
1 polymer ?
#
loop_
_entity_poly.entity_id
_entity_poly.type
_entity_poly.pdbx_seq_one_letter_code
_entity_poly.pdbx_strand_id
1 'polypeptide(L)'
;MQVRSVRRLILVACLALLVAAVGVSPRGAVASSGADEGRGRETITTVLYPGWNLVGWVGPDTPTSDLFDAIPALRQVWAWDAEKQAYQLALRDQYGDLPALTLGVGLWLRLGGNSTFEWTRAASDLGVLLDLHGGQNLLGWTGTDGAGVADTLARFGDDLEEVWHWDAEAQRYVPYPPGSDAASLATLARGQALRIELARDTRWWEPGTARPTFVFADDITAEQREEVQALFESATDVFAMRFGVHTTDYTVDVSNEHSLCAAGGGVIDLPFPLCRTAVPHEYFHILQSELMGRGFGAPDWMNEGSAEYAQFVYEQDVDPQGTFPHRHPYLAVEQLTITPGEVHDFDRRHRYLSYALGFVAAEWLVDRAGEEALVDFYRIRKSHDRWEDTFQAAFGVAVDEFYEAVESYR
;
A
#
# COMPACT_ATOMS: atom_id res chain seq x y z
N MET A 1 56.30 11.80 -9.45
CA MET A 1 55.04 12.57 -9.27
C MET A 1 54.18 12.38 -10.52
N GLN A 2 53.33 11.35 -10.57
CA GLN A 2 52.20 11.19 -11.51
C GLN A 2 51.58 9.78 -11.35
N VAL A 3 50.66 9.64 -10.40
CA VAL A 3 49.73 8.51 -10.29
C VAL A 3 48.36 9.10 -9.93
N ARG A 4 47.72 9.78 -10.89
CA ARG A 4 46.34 10.29 -10.71
C ARG A 4 45.44 10.13 -11.95
N SER A 5 45.87 9.45 -13.02
CA SER A 5 45.13 9.44 -14.29
C SER A 5 44.53 8.08 -14.71
N VAL A 6 44.49 7.07 -13.84
CA VAL A 6 43.92 5.74 -14.19
C VAL A 6 42.55 5.48 -13.53
N ARG A 7 42.18 6.24 -12.48
CA ARG A 7 40.89 6.03 -11.79
C ARG A 7 39.66 6.66 -12.46
N ARG A 8 39.82 7.46 -13.52
CA ARG A 8 38.68 8.08 -14.23
C ARG A 8 38.21 7.35 -15.49
N LEU A 9 38.92 6.33 -15.95
CA LEU A 9 38.54 5.56 -17.15
C LEU A 9 37.80 4.25 -16.86
N ILE A 10 37.78 3.79 -15.61
CA ILE A 10 37.06 2.56 -15.22
C ILE A 10 35.61 2.86 -14.75
N LEU A 11 35.31 4.10 -14.35
CA LEU A 11 33.97 4.49 -13.90
C LEU A 11 32.98 4.82 -15.04
N VAL A 12 33.46 4.99 -16.28
CA VAL A 12 32.61 5.26 -17.45
C VAL A 12 32.30 3.97 -18.24
N ALA A 13 33.05 2.89 -18.03
CA ALA A 13 32.82 1.61 -18.69
C ALA A 13 31.82 0.68 -17.97
N CYS A 14 31.52 0.92 -16.69
CA CYS A 14 30.49 0.16 -15.95
C CYS A 14 29.07 0.77 -16.04
N LEU A 15 28.91 1.97 -16.64
CA LEU A 15 27.61 2.64 -16.74
C LEU A 15 26.91 2.42 -18.11
N ALA A 16 27.53 1.69 -19.04
CA ALA A 16 27.02 1.51 -20.40
C ALA A 16 26.60 0.06 -20.74
N LEU A 17 26.52 -0.83 -19.74
CA LEU A 17 26.23 -2.26 -19.94
C LEU A 17 25.19 -2.80 -18.94
N LEU A 18 24.18 -1.98 -18.61
CA LEU A 18 23.03 -2.35 -17.79
C LEU A 18 21.74 -1.65 -18.28
N VAL A 19 21.50 -1.70 -19.60
CA VAL A 19 20.19 -1.38 -20.21
C VAL A 19 19.65 -2.63 -20.92
N ALA A 20 19.86 -3.80 -20.30
CA ALA A 20 19.22 -5.03 -20.73
C ALA A 20 17.91 -5.18 -19.94
N ALA A 21 16.81 -4.79 -20.59
CA ALA A 21 15.43 -5.20 -20.29
C ALA A 21 15.08 -5.30 -18.79
N VAL A 22 14.94 -4.15 -18.12
CA VAL A 22 13.99 -4.04 -17.01
C VAL A 22 12.60 -4.07 -17.65
N GLY A 23 12.07 -5.28 -17.85
CA GLY A 23 10.64 -5.42 -18.03
C GLY A 23 10.01 -5.05 -16.71
N VAL A 24 9.39 -3.87 -16.64
CA VAL A 24 8.47 -3.50 -15.56
C VAL A 24 7.37 -4.56 -15.59
N SER A 25 7.52 -5.59 -14.77
CA SER A 25 6.40 -6.44 -14.44
C SER A 25 5.47 -5.56 -13.59
N PRO A 26 4.17 -5.49 -13.89
CA PRO A 26 3.25 -4.87 -12.94
C PRO A 26 3.52 -5.51 -11.58
N ARG A 27 3.90 -4.70 -10.58
CA ARG A 27 4.13 -5.16 -9.21
C ARG A 27 2.85 -5.91 -8.82
N GLY A 28 2.97 -7.23 -8.69
CA GLY A 28 1.82 -8.11 -8.73
C GLY A 28 0.84 -7.78 -7.61
N ALA A 29 -0.40 -7.47 -7.98
CA ALA A 29 -1.52 -7.67 -7.08
C ALA A 29 -1.37 -9.07 -6.49
N VAL A 30 -1.32 -9.17 -5.16
CA VAL A 30 -1.23 -10.46 -4.48
C VAL A 30 -2.42 -11.27 -4.97
N ALA A 31 -2.15 -12.32 -5.77
CA ALA A 31 -3.19 -13.15 -6.33
C ALA A 31 -3.99 -13.76 -5.17
N SER A 32 -5.20 -13.25 -4.95
CA SER A 32 -6.16 -13.77 -3.99
C SER A 32 -6.44 -15.23 -4.35
N SER A 33 -5.89 -16.15 -3.57
CA SER A 33 -5.98 -17.58 -3.83
C SER A 33 -7.34 -18.10 -3.35
N GLY A 34 -8.33 -18.14 -4.25
CA GLY A 34 -9.44 -19.11 -4.26
C GLY A 34 -10.42 -19.18 -3.08
N ALA A 35 -10.26 -18.37 -2.03
CA ALA A 35 -11.16 -18.38 -0.87
C ALA A 35 -12.42 -17.52 -1.05
N ASP A 36 -12.53 -16.78 -2.17
CA ASP A 36 -13.52 -15.72 -2.35
C ASP A 36 -14.77 -16.13 -3.15
N GLU A 37 -15.07 -17.43 -3.30
CA GLU A 37 -16.27 -17.87 -4.02
C GLU A 37 -17.58 -17.72 -3.21
N GLY A 38 -17.49 -17.33 -1.93
CA GLY A 38 -18.64 -17.30 -1.01
C GLY A 38 -19.12 -15.92 -0.53
N ARG A 39 -18.27 -14.88 -0.60
CA ARG A 39 -18.71 -13.51 -0.26
C ARG A 39 -19.40 -12.94 -1.50
N GLY A 40 -20.65 -12.47 -1.35
CA GLY A 40 -21.37 -11.86 -2.45
C GLY A 40 -20.56 -10.68 -2.98
N ARG A 41 -20.03 -10.80 -4.20
CA ARG A 41 -19.21 -9.76 -4.81
C ARG A 41 -19.99 -8.46 -4.85
N GLU A 42 -19.43 -7.43 -4.27
CA GLU A 42 -20.01 -6.10 -4.32
C GLU A 42 -20.13 -5.66 -5.79
N THR A 43 -21.22 -5.00 -6.14
CA THR A 43 -21.42 -4.46 -7.49
C THR A 43 -21.79 -3.01 -7.43
N ILE A 44 -21.28 -2.21 -8.35
CA ILE A 44 -21.69 -0.82 -8.55
C ILE A 44 -22.40 -0.66 -9.89
N THR A 45 -23.30 0.32 -9.98
CA THR A 45 -24.01 0.66 -11.22
C THR A 45 -23.70 2.10 -11.61
N THR A 46 -23.27 2.32 -12.85
CA THR A 46 -22.97 3.64 -13.40
C THR A 46 -23.83 3.89 -14.64
N VAL A 47 -24.44 5.08 -14.73
CA VAL A 47 -25.16 5.50 -15.93
C VAL A 47 -24.17 6.09 -16.93
N LEU A 48 -24.09 5.49 -18.11
CA LEU A 48 -23.29 5.98 -19.22
C LEU A 48 -24.18 6.78 -20.19
N TYR A 49 -23.71 7.94 -20.63
CA TYR A 49 -24.37 8.81 -21.58
C TYR A 49 -23.81 8.60 -23.00
N PRO A 50 -24.61 8.83 -24.06
CA PRO A 50 -24.10 8.90 -25.43
C PRO A 50 -22.90 9.86 -25.53
N GLY A 51 -21.82 9.45 -26.20
CA GLY A 51 -20.59 10.24 -26.28
C GLY A 51 -19.54 9.77 -25.28
N TRP A 52 -18.82 10.72 -24.68
CA TRP A 52 -17.71 10.43 -23.77
C TRP A 52 -18.17 10.32 -22.32
N ASN A 53 -17.62 9.34 -21.61
CA ASN A 53 -17.82 9.12 -20.19
C ASN A 53 -16.44 8.93 -19.55
N LEU A 54 -16.25 9.48 -18.35
CA LEU A 54 -15.06 9.27 -17.54
C LEU A 54 -15.45 8.43 -16.34
N VAL A 55 -14.87 7.23 -16.20
CA VAL A 55 -15.22 6.28 -15.14
C VAL A 55 -13.97 5.67 -14.53
N GLY A 56 -14.05 5.33 -13.25
CA GLY A 56 -13.04 4.57 -12.55
C GLY A 56 -13.26 3.06 -12.69
N TRP A 57 -12.19 2.32 -12.99
CA TRP A 57 -12.19 0.87 -12.88
C TRP A 57 -11.96 0.46 -11.42
N VAL A 58 -13.00 -0.08 -10.80
CA VAL A 58 -12.96 -0.57 -9.41
C VAL A 58 -13.06 -2.08 -9.32
N GLY A 59 -13.06 -2.78 -10.45
CA GLY A 59 -13.16 -4.23 -10.49
C GLY A 59 -11.80 -4.92 -10.35
N PRO A 60 -11.77 -6.26 -10.30
CA PRO A 60 -10.52 -7.01 -10.42
C PRO A 60 -9.88 -6.80 -11.80
N ASP A 61 -8.63 -7.21 -11.93
CA ASP A 61 -7.93 -7.22 -13.23
C ASP A 61 -8.75 -7.97 -14.28
N THR A 62 -9.10 -7.29 -15.36
CA THR A 62 -10.06 -7.80 -16.36
C THR A 62 -9.57 -7.49 -17.77
N PRO A 63 -9.60 -8.46 -18.71
CA PRO A 63 -9.32 -8.21 -20.11
C PRO A 63 -10.21 -7.10 -20.69
N THR A 64 -9.64 -6.20 -21.50
CA THR A 64 -10.41 -5.10 -22.10
C THR A 64 -11.52 -5.60 -23.04
N SER A 65 -11.40 -6.82 -23.57
CA SER A 65 -12.46 -7.50 -24.33
C SER A 65 -13.76 -7.63 -23.54
N ASP A 66 -13.67 -7.96 -22.26
CA ASP A 66 -14.83 -8.27 -21.44
C ASP A 66 -15.64 -6.99 -21.16
N LEU A 67 -14.96 -5.83 -21.13
CA LEU A 67 -15.61 -4.53 -21.07
C LEU A 67 -16.44 -4.23 -22.34
N PHE A 68 -15.91 -4.57 -23.52
CA PHE A 68 -16.65 -4.42 -24.78
C PHE A 68 -17.85 -5.37 -24.87
N ASP A 69 -17.76 -6.56 -24.30
CA ASP A 69 -18.86 -7.52 -24.25
C ASP A 69 -19.94 -7.08 -23.25
N ALA A 70 -19.54 -6.54 -22.10
CA ALA A 70 -20.44 -6.01 -21.08
C ALA A 70 -21.21 -4.76 -21.54
N ILE A 71 -20.64 -3.95 -22.44
CA ILE A 71 -21.26 -2.72 -22.94
C ILE A 71 -21.36 -2.79 -24.48
N PRO A 72 -22.43 -3.35 -25.05
CA PRO A 72 -22.54 -3.55 -26.50
C PRO A 72 -22.44 -2.26 -27.33
N ALA A 73 -22.85 -1.12 -26.77
CA ALA A 73 -22.77 0.18 -27.44
C ALA A 73 -21.38 0.85 -27.35
N LEU A 74 -20.44 0.29 -26.57
CA LEU A 74 -19.10 0.82 -26.41
C LEU A 74 -18.29 0.70 -27.71
N ARG A 75 -17.65 1.82 -28.09
CA ARG A 75 -16.88 1.92 -29.34
C ARG A 75 -15.39 2.04 -29.09
N GLN A 76 -14.99 2.78 -28.05
CA GLN A 76 -13.60 3.10 -27.75
C GLN A 76 -13.40 3.16 -26.24
N VAL A 77 -12.22 2.71 -25.81
CA VAL A 77 -11.73 2.81 -24.43
C VAL A 77 -10.36 3.46 -24.49
N TRP A 78 -10.14 4.49 -23.67
CA TRP A 78 -8.82 5.04 -23.44
C TRP A 78 -8.49 4.95 -21.96
N ALA A 79 -7.30 4.48 -21.64
CA ALA A 79 -6.75 4.52 -20.28
C ALA A 79 -5.50 5.41 -20.29
N TRP A 80 -5.27 6.13 -19.19
CA TRP A 80 -4.06 6.95 -19.05
C TRP A 80 -2.92 6.08 -18.51
N ASP A 81 -1.81 6.07 -19.22
CA ASP A 81 -0.54 5.50 -18.76
C ASP A 81 0.26 6.65 -18.13
N ALA A 82 0.23 6.72 -16.79
CA ALA A 82 0.85 7.81 -16.04
C ALA A 82 2.38 7.81 -16.16
N GLU A 83 3.01 6.64 -16.28
CA GLU A 83 4.45 6.53 -16.47
C GLU A 83 4.86 7.11 -17.83
N LYS A 84 4.09 6.81 -18.90
CA LYS A 84 4.36 7.32 -20.25
C LYS A 84 3.77 8.69 -20.53
N GLN A 85 2.96 9.23 -19.61
CA GLN A 85 2.18 10.46 -19.79
C GLN A 85 1.42 10.47 -21.13
N ALA A 86 0.78 9.34 -21.45
CA ALA A 86 0.11 9.14 -22.73
C ALA A 86 -1.13 8.25 -22.56
N TYR A 87 -2.10 8.38 -23.47
CA TYR A 87 -3.22 7.46 -23.47
C TYR A 87 -2.92 6.17 -24.24
N GLN A 88 -3.37 5.06 -23.69
CA GLN A 88 -3.50 3.77 -24.37
C GLN A 88 -4.92 3.63 -24.92
N LEU A 89 -5.05 3.13 -26.16
CA LEU A 89 -6.32 3.01 -26.86
C LEU A 89 -6.67 1.54 -27.12
N ALA A 90 -7.92 1.17 -26.80
CA ALA A 90 -8.56 -0.03 -27.30
C ALA A 90 -9.83 0.33 -28.10
N LEU A 91 -9.98 -0.29 -29.26
CA LEU A 91 -11.21 -0.28 -30.06
C LEU A 91 -11.83 -1.67 -29.99
N ARG A 92 -13.13 -1.76 -30.30
CA ARG A 92 -13.79 -3.07 -30.44
C ARG A 92 -13.06 -3.90 -31.51
N ASP A 93 -12.73 -5.14 -31.17
CA ASP A 93 -11.95 -6.08 -31.99
C ASP A 93 -10.49 -5.67 -32.28
N GLN A 94 -10.00 -4.57 -31.70
CA GLN A 94 -8.62 -4.09 -31.81
C GLN A 94 -8.15 -3.51 -30.47
N TYR A 95 -7.66 -4.38 -29.58
CA TYR A 95 -7.34 -3.99 -28.20
C TYR A 95 -6.05 -3.16 -28.03
N GLY A 96 -5.25 -3.02 -29.10
CA GLY A 96 -4.11 -2.10 -29.16
C GLY A 96 -3.14 -2.29 -28.00
N ASP A 97 -2.85 -1.18 -27.31
CA ASP A 97 -1.89 -1.10 -26.21
C ASP A 97 -2.54 -1.27 -24.81
N LEU A 98 -3.86 -1.53 -24.75
CA LEU A 98 -4.62 -1.68 -23.49
C LEU A 98 -5.22 -3.08 -23.39
N PRO A 99 -4.41 -4.11 -23.06
CA PRO A 99 -4.88 -5.50 -23.04
C PRO A 99 -5.80 -5.83 -21.85
N ALA A 100 -5.60 -5.15 -20.71
CA ALA A 100 -6.36 -5.37 -19.49
C ALA A 100 -6.57 -4.05 -18.72
N LEU A 101 -7.60 -4.05 -17.88
CA LEU A 101 -7.94 -2.99 -16.94
C LEU A 101 -7.48 -3.42 -15.56
N THR A 102 -6.82 -2.53 -14.83
CA THR A 102 -6.33 -2.78 -13.46
C THR A 102 -7.07 -1.90 -12.46
N LEU A 103 -7.20 -2.37 -11.22
CA LEU A 103 -7.88 -1.63 -10.15
C LEU A 103 -7.31 -0.19 -10.01
N GLY A 104 -8.19 0.79 -9.89
CA GLY A 104 -7.84 2.20 -9.69
C GLY A 104 -7.56 3.00 -10.97
N VAL A 105 -7.54 2.38 -12.16
CA VAL A 105 -7.31 3.13 -13.41
C VAL A 105 -8.54 3.96 -13.80
N GLY A 106 -8.32 5.18 -14.25
CA GLY A 106 -9.37 6.01 -14.86
C GLY A 106 -9.50 5.73 -16.37
N LEU A 107 -10.75 5.65 -16.85
CA LEU A 107 -11.09 5.26 -18.22
C LEU A 107 -11.97 6.31 -18.92
N TRP A 108 -11.61 6.65 -20.14
CA TRP A 108 -12.51 7.29 -21.09
C TRP A 108 -13.26 6.25 -21.92
N LEU A 109 -14.57 6.22 -21.78
CA LEU A 109 -15.46 5.35 -22.53
C LEU A 109 -16.23 6.16 -23.56
N ARG A 110 -16.14 5.76 -24.84
CA ARG A 110 -16.98 6.34 -25.90
C ARG A 110 -18.16 5.44 -26.22
N LEU A 111 -19.35 5.84 -25.79
CA LEU A 111 -20.60 5.16 -26.06
C LEU A 111 -21.21 5.65 -27.38
N GLY A 112 -21.60 4.72 -28.25
CA GLY A 112 -22.41 5.04 -29.43
C GLY A 112 -23.91 5.02 -29.14
N GLY A 113 -24.72 5.41 -30.13
CA GLY A 113 -26.18 5.46 -30.00
C GLY A 113 -26.68 6.79 -29.41
N ASN A 114 -27.97 6.84 -29.05
CA ASN A 114 -28.66 8.05 -28.58
C ASN A 114 -29.37 7.86 -27.23
N SER A 115 -29.15 6.73 -26.55
CA SER A 115 -29.74 6.41 -25.26
C SER A 115 -28.65 6.19 -24.22
N THR A 116 -28.97 6.48 -22.96
CA THR A 116 -28.12 6.10 -21.83
C THR A 116 -28.03 4.57 -21.70
N PHE A 117 -27.02 4.10 -20.98
CA PHE A 117 -26.81 2.69 -20.68
C PHE A 117 -26.46 2.54 -19.19
N GLU A 118 -27.24 1.76 -18.45
CA GLU A 118 -26.93 1.41 -17.07
C GLU A 118 -25.93 0.25 -17.07
N TRP A 119 -24.74 0.50 -16.56
CA TRP A 119 -23.66 -0.47 -16.51
C TRP A 119 -23.41 -0.93 -15.07
N THR A 120 -23.84 -2.15 -14.76
CA THR A 120 -23.51 -2.82 -13.50
C THR A 120 -22.25 -3.67 -13.66
N ARG A 121 -21.31 -3.54 -12.73
CA ARG A 121 -20.05 -4.29 -12.72
C ARG A 121 -19.64 -4.70 -11.31
N ALA A 122 -18.82 -5.74 -11.20
CA ALA A 122 -18.19 -6.12 -9.94
C ALA A 122 -17.24 -5.00 -9.46
N ALA A 123 -17.20 -4.81 -8.15
CA ALA A 123 -16.27 -3.92 -7.47
C ALA A 123 -15.44 -4.72 -6.46
N SER A 124 -14.14 -4.49 -6.47
CA SER A 124 -13.17 -5.01 -5.50
C SER A 124 -13.27 -4.20 -4.22
N ASP A 125 -13.56 -4.85 -3.11
CA ASP A 125 -13.55 -4.27 -1.76
C ASP A 125 -12.14 -3.95 -1.25
N LEU A 126 -11.10 -4.45 -1.92
CA LEU A 126 -9.70 -4.12 -1.66
C LEU A 126 -9.40 -2.66 -2.01
N GLY A 127 -8.50 -2.04 -1.24
CA GLY A 127 -7.92 -0.76 -1.63
C GLY A 127 -6.74 -0.93 -2.58
N VAL A 128 -6.24 0.19 -3.11
CA VAL A 128 -5.16 0.20 -4.09
C VAL A 128 -4.14 1.27 -3.76
N LEU A 129 -2.86 0.93 -3.90
CA LEU A 129 -1.78 1.91 -3.88
C LEU A 129 -1.48 2.31 -5.33
N LEU A 130 -1.69 3.59 -5.62
CA LEU A 130 -1.42 4.18 -6.91
C LEU A 130 -0.06 4.87 -6.88
N ASP A 131 0.80 4.53 -7.85
CA ASP A 131 1.99 5.31 -8.18
C ASP A 131 1.56 6.45 -9.13
N LEU A 132 1.63 7.69 -8.65
CA LEU A 132 1.22 8.88 -9.37
C LEU A 132 2.45 9.66 -9.82
N HIS A 133 2.43 10.17 -11.03
CA HIS A 133 3.55 10.90 -11.60
C HIS A 133 3.30 12.41 -11.62
N GLY A 134 4.36 13.21 -11.57
CA GLY A 134 4.28 14.63 -11.84
C GLY A 134 3.66 14.88 -13.23
N GLY A 135 2.78 15.87 -13.32
CA GLY A 135 1.92 16.10 -14.47
C GLY A 135 0.56 15.44 -14.31
N GLN A 136 0.00 14.95 -15.42
CA GLN A 136 -1.39 14.49 -15.45
C GLN A 136 -1.51 13.06 -14.95
N ASN A 137 -2.57 12.80 -14.19
CA ASN A 137 -2.98 11.46 -13.76
C ASN A 137 -4.49 11.32 -13.98
N LEU A 138 -4.92 10.11 -14.34
CA LEU A 138 -6.32 9.75 -14.49
C LEU A 138 -6.59 8.46 -13.72
N LEU A 139 -7.40 8.57 -12.68
CA LEU A 139 -7.61 7.52 -11.68
C LEU A 139 -9.09 7.34 -11.41
N GLY A 140 -9.44 6.18 -10.88
CA GLY A 140 -10.77 5.79 -10.49
C GLY A 140 -10.88 5.56 -8.99
N TRP A 141 -11.76 6.31 -8.32
CA TRP A 141 -11.97 6.22 -6.87
C TRP A 141 -12.48 4.83 -6.45
N THR A 142 -11.67 4.09 -5.68
CA THR A 142 -12.01 2.77 -5.15
C THR A 142 -12.69 2.80 -3.79
N GLY A 143 -12.61 3.94 -3.08
CA GLY A 143 -13.15 4.10 -1.74
C GLY A 143 -14.66 4.20 -1.64
N THR A 144 -15.15 4.49 -0.43
CA THR A 144 -16.58 4.54 -0.13
C THR A 144 -17.29 5.69 -0.85
N ASP A 145 -18.57 5.48 -1.17
CA ASP A 145 -19.45 6.55 -1.63
C ASP A 145 -19.58 7.65 -0.59
N GLY A 146 -19.65 8.90 -1.05
CA GLY A 146 -19.86 10.07 -0.20
C GLY A 146 -18.57 10.62 0.43
N ALA A 147 -17.40 10.06 0.10
CA ALA A 147 -16.12 10.56 0.62
C ALA A 147 -15.90 12.03 0.22
N GLY A 148 -15.56 12.88 1.19
CA GLY A 148 -15.31 14.31 0.95
C GLY A 148 -14.11 14.51 0.04
N VAL A 149 -14.29 15.25 -1.06
CA VAL A 149 -13.24 15.44 -2.07
C VAL A 149 -12.08 16.26 -1.50
N ALA A 150 -12.40 17.30 -0.70
CA ALA A 150 -11.40 18.10 -0.02
C ALA A 150 -10.53 17.24 0.93
N ASP A 151 -11.14 16.43 1.80
CA ASP A 151 -10.42 15.59 2.76
C ASP A 151 -9.58 14.53 2.05
N THR A 152 -10.14 13.91 1.00
CA THR A 152 -9.46 12.88 0.20
C THR A 152 -8.19 13.44 -0.48
N LEU A 153 -8.28 14.65 -1.01
CA LEU A 153 -7.19 15.28 -1.77
C LEU A 153 -6.25 16.13 -0.92
N ALA A 154 -6.61 16.45 0.33
CA ALA A 154 -5.80 17.24 1.25
C ALA A 154 -4.39 16.66 1.46
N ARG A 155 -4.25 15.33 1.33
CA ARG A 155 -2.98 14.62 1.44
C ARG A 155 -1.91 15.07 0.45
N PHE A 156 -2.30 15.62 -0.70
CA PHE A 156 -1.37 16.11 -1.71
C PHE A 156 -0.84 17.50 -1.35
N GLY A 157 -1.48 18.23 -0.44
CA GLY A 157 -1.05 19.56 0.00
C GLY A 157 -0.77 20.49 -1.18
N ASP A 158 0.42 21.07 -1.18
CA ASP A 158 0.89 22.00 -2.21
C ASP A 158 1.25 21.30 -3.55
N ASP A 159 1.31 19.96 -3.59
CA ASP A 159 1.62 19.24 -4.82
C ASP A 159 0.41 19.12 -5.76
N LEU A 160 -0.81 19.39 -5.28
CA LEU A 160 -2.02 19.31 -6.10
C LEU A 160 -2.27 20.61 -6.86
N GLU A 161 -2.04 20.59 -8.16
CA GLU A 161 -2.16 21.78 -9.01
C GLU A 161 -3.58 21.95 -9.57
N GLU A 162 -4.16 20.87 -10.09
CA GLU A 162 -5.50 20.88 -10.68
C GLU A 162 -6.29 19.61 -10.35
N VAL A 163 -7.61 19.75 -10.23
CA VAL A 163 -8.55 18.63 -10.14
C VAL A 163 -9.69 18.90 -11.09
N TRP A 164 -10.06 17.88 -11.86
CA TRP A 164 -11.19 17.93 -12.78
C TRP A 164 -11.99 16.64 -12.69
N HIS A 165 -13.31 16.78 -12.79
CA HIS A 165 -14.18 15.66 -13.11
C HIS A 165 -14.89 15.90 -14.45
N TRP A 166 -15.41 14.83 -15.04
CA TRP A 166 -16.21 14.92 -16.25
C TRP A 166 -17.69 14.91 -15.91
N ASP A 167 -18.42 15.88 -16.43
CA ASP A 167 -19.88 15.87 -16.49
C ASP A 167 -20.29 15.16 -17.78
N ALA A 168 -20.66 13.89 -17.67
CA ALA A 168 -21.04 13.05 -18.80
C ALA A 168 -22.36 13.47 -19.44
N GLU A 169 -23.27 14.09 -18.70
CA GLU A 169 -24.53 14.58 -19.29
C GLU A 169 -24.27 15.84 -20.11
N ALA A 170 -23.48 16.78 -19.58
CA ALA A 170 -23.13 18.03 -20.27
C ALA A 170 -21.94 17.89 -21.24
N GLN A 171 -21.30 16.72 -21.32
CA GLN A 171 -20.13 16.43 -22.17
C GLN A 171 -19.00 17.47 -22.01
N ARG A 172 -18.63 17.79 -20.76
CA ARG A 172 -17.57 18.76 -20.47
C ARG A 172 -16.83 18.46 -19.17
N TYR A 173 -15.59 18.94 -19.09
CA TYR A 173 -14.87 18.97 -17.83
C TYR A 173 -15.41 20.06 -16.91
N VAL A 174 -15.42 19.77 -15.62
CA VAL A 174 -15.77 20.68 -14.55
C VAL A 174 -14.57 20.79 -13.61
N PRO A 175 -13.96 21.98 -13.47
CA PRO A 175 -12.82 22.17 -12.58
C PRO A 175 -13.29 22.12 -11.13
N TYR A 176 -12.43 21.56 -10.29
CA TYR A 176 -12.53 21.65 -8.85
C TYR A 176 -11.26 22.34 -8.34
N PRO A 177 -11.30 23.67 -8.07
CA PRO A 177 -10.15 24.36 -7.50
C PRO A 177 -9.77 23.73 -6.15
N PRO A 178 -8.51 23.33 -5.93
CA PRO A 178 -8.06 22.85 -4.63
C PRO A 178 -8.41 23.84 -3.51
N GLY A 179 -8.98 23.32 -2.41
CA GLY A 179 -9.42 24.13 -1.27
C GLY A 179 -10.73 24.92 -1.46
N SER A 180 -11.48 24.69 -2.54
CA SER A 180 -12.80 25.31 -2.72
C SER A 180 -13.94 24.43 -2.18
N ASP A 181 -14.92 25.05 -1.53
CA ASP A 181 -16.22 24.41 -1.20
C ASP A 181 -17.14 24.31 -2.43
N ALA A 182 -16.57 24.21 -3.64
CA ALA A 182 -17.34 24.26 -4.87
C ALA A 182 -18.32 23.07 -4.93
N ALA A 183 -19.62 23.39 -4.96
CA ALA A 183 -20.70 22.41 -4.87
C ALA A 183 -20.71 21.36 -5.99
N SER A 184 -19.97 21.54 -7.09
CA SER A 184 -19.99 20.63 -8.25
C SER A 184 -19.35 19.28 -7.97
N LEU A 185 -18.44 19.19 -6.99
CA LEU A 185 -17.76 17.96 -6.60
C LEU A 185 -17.46 17.98 -5.09
N ALA A 186 -18.50 17.96 -4.27
CA ALA A 186 -18.33 17.93 -2.80
C ALA A 186 -17.90 16.53 -2.30
N THR A 187 -18.41 15.48 -2.96
CA THR A 187 -18.19 14.08 -2.57
C THR A 187 -17.84 13.21 -3.76
N LEU A 188 -17.05 12.16 -3.54
CA LEU A 188 -16.74 11.12 -4.51
C LEU A 188 -17.74 9.97 -4.42
N ALA A 189 -18.17 9.48 -5.58
CA ALA A 189 -18.84 8.19 -5.70
C ALA A 189 -17.82 7.12 -6.13
N ARG A 190 -17.98 5.90 -5.65
CA ARG A 190 -17.12 4.77 -6.02
C ARG A 190 -17.24 4.48 -7.51
N GLY A 191 -16.09 4.32 -8.16
CA GLY A 191 -16.00 4.19 -9.62
C GLY A 191 -16.21 5.51 -10.37
N GLN A 192 -16.26 6.65 -9.68
CA GLN A 192 -16.03 7.96 -10.29
C GLN A 192 -14.55 8.11 -10.62
N ALA A 193 -14.23 8.69 -11.77
CA ALA A 193 -12.86 9.01 -12.12
C ALA A 193 -12.57 10.50 -12.01
N LEU A 194 -11.31 10.80 -11.66
CA LEU A 194 -10.76 12.13 -11.55
C LEU A 194 -9.58 12.27 -12.50
N ARG A 195 -9.45 13.44 -13.12
CA ARG A 195 -8.17 13.91 -13.64
C ARG A 195 -7.56 14.82 -12.59
N ILE A 196 -6.36 14.50 -12.15
CA ILE A 196 -5.56 15.38 -11.28
C ILE A 196 -4.26 15.75 -11.97
N GLU A 197 -3.72 16.92 -11.60
CA GLU A 197 -2.40 17.37 -12.03
C GLU A 197 -1.54 17.59 -10.78
N LEU A 198 -0.34 17.02 -10.78
CA LEU A 198 0.56 17.00 -9.64
C LEU A 198 1.90 17.67 -9.97
N ALA A 199 2.46 18.41 -9.03
CA ALA A 199 3.77 19.06 -9.19
C ALA A 199 4.93 18.06 -9.19
N ARG A 200 4.77 16.90 -8.55
CA ARG A 200 5.81 15.86 -8.41
C ARG A 200 5.21 14.46 -8.30
N ASP A 201 6.06 13.47 -8.55
CA ASP A 201 5.74 12.06 -8.30
C ASP A 201 5.40 11.85 -6.83
N THR A 202 4.35 11.06 -6.58
CA THR A 202 3.88 10.71 -5.24
C THR A 202 3.17 9.36 -5.28
N ARG A 203 2.81 8.85 -4.10
CA ARG A 203 1.96 7.67 -3.98
C ARG A 203 0.62 8.05 -3.40
N TRP A 204 -0.41 7.31 -3.75
CA TRP A 204 -1.73 7.47 -3.16
C TRP A 204 -2.36 6.13 -2.83
N TRP A 205 -2.49 5.86 -1.54
CA TRP A 205 -3.36 4.82 -1.02
C TRP A 205 -4.82 5.26 -1.10
N GLU A 206 -5.60 4.60 -1.97
CA GLU A 206 -7.05 4.68 -1.98
C GLU A 206 -7.61 3.55 -1.11
N PRO A 207 -8.31 3.87 0.00
CA PRO A 207 -8.89 2.83 0.84
C PRO A 207 -9.95 2.06 0.04
N GLY A 208 -10.03 0.75 0.28
CA GLY A 208 -11.13 -0.07 -0.23
C GLY A 208 -12.40 0.09 0.62
N THR A 209 -13.38 -0.78 0.41
CA THR A 209 -14.57 -0.90 1.26
C THR A 209 -14.49 -2.02 2.27
N ALA A 210 -13.53 -2.94 2.11
CA ALA A 210 -13.25 -3.98 3.07
C ALA A 210 -12.80 -3.36 4.40
N ARG A 211 -13.37 -3.85 5.49
CA ARG A 211 -13.02 -3.45 6.86
C ARG A 211 -12.64 -4.67 7.67
N PRO A 212 -11.66 -4.56 8.56
CA PRO A 212 -11.40 -5.62 9.53
C PRO A 212 -12.59 -5.81 10.47
N THR A 213 -12.72 -7.01 11.01
CA THR A 213 -13.77 -7.32 11.99
C THR A 213 -13.27 -6.97 13.38
N PHE A 214 -14.02 -6.15 14.12
CA PHE A 214 -13.72 -5.86 15.52
C PHE A 214 -14.73 -6.54 16.44
N VAL A 215 -14.23 -7.24 17.45
CA VAL A 215 -15.02 -7.85 18.50
C VAL A 215 -14.65 -7.16 19.81
N PHE A 216 -15.57 -6.35 20.33
CA PHE A 216 -15.36 -5.61 21.57
C PHE A 216 -16.08 -6.28 22.72
N ALA A 217 -15.42 -6.39 23.88
CA ALA A 217 -16.06 -6.75 25.13
C ALA A 217 -17.16 -5.74 25.51
N ASP A 218 -18.13 -6.21 26.29
CA ASP A 218 -19.34 -5.45 26.64
C ASP A 218 -19.04 -4.14 27.38
N ASP A 219 -17.90 -4.07 28.06
CA ASP A 219 -17.47 -2.95 28.89
C ASP A 219 -16.51 -1.96 28.18
N ILE A 220 -16.22 -2.17 26.89
CA ILE A 220 -15.54 -1.17 26.05
C ILE A 220 -16.54 -0.11 25.58
N THR A 221 -16.29 1.15 25.93
CA THR A 221 -17.17 2.29 25.57
C THR A 221 -17.15 2.57 24.07
N ALA A 222 -18.20 3.21 23.54
CA ALA A 222 -18.25 3.58 22.12
C ALA A 222 -17.04 4.45 21.68
N GLU A 223 -16.65 5.41 22.53
CA GLU A 223 -15.47 6.26 22.29
C GLU A 223 -14.18 5.43 22.17
N GLN A 224 -13.98 4.44 23.05
CA GLN A 224 -12.83 3.55 22.97
C GLN A 224 -12.86 2.67 21.71
N ARG A 225 -14.05 2.25 21.26
CA ARG A 225 -14.20 1.48 20.01
C ARG A 225 -13.80 2.31 18.79
N GLU A 226 -14.30 3.55 18.72
CA GLU A 226 -13.96 4.50 17.66
C GLU A 226 -12.45 4.80 17.65
N GLU A 227 -11.85 5.00 18.83
CA GLU A 227 -10.41 5.23 18.96
C GLU A 227 -9.58 4.05 18.44
N VAL A 228 -9.90 2.82 18.84
CA VAL A 228 -9.17 1.62 18.37
C VAL A 228 -9.33 1.44 16.86
N GLN A 229 -10.54 1.63 16.33
CA GLN A 229 -10.79 1.54 14.89
C GLN A 229 -9.98 2.58 14.12
N ALA A 230 -10.00 3.83 14.56
CA ALA A 230 -9.23 4.91 13.94
C ALA A 230 -7.72 4.66 13.95
N LEU A 231 -7.18 4.03 15.02
CA LEU A 231 -5.77 3.66 15.08
C LEU A 231 -5.40 2.59 14.04
N PHE A 232 -6.22 1.55 13.87
CA PHE A 232 -5.98 0.52 12.86
C PHE A 232 -6.15 1.06 11.42
N GLU A 233 -7.13 1.94 11.20
CA GLU A 233 -7.29 2.64 9.92
C GLU A 233 -6.07 3.51 9.62
N SER A 234 -5.59 4.28 10.60
CA SER A 234 -4.37 5.09 10.44
C SER A 234 -3.12 4.25 10.18
N ALA A 235 -2.94 3.13 10.91
CA ALA A 235 -1.82 2.22 10.70
C ALA A 235 -1.88 1.57 9.30
N THR A 236 -3.09 1.21 8.84
CA THR A 236 -3.32 0.69 7.49
C THR A 236 -2.88 1.69 6.44
N ASP A 237 -3.28 2.96 6.58
CA ASP A 237 -2.96 4.02 5.62
C ASP A 237 -1.46 4.32 5.57
N VAL A 238 -0.81 4.45 6.74
CA VAL A 238 0.65 4.66 6.79
C VAL A 238 1.37 3.48 6.16
N PHE A 239 0.97 2.24 6.47
CA PHE A 239 1.71 1.08 6.00
C PHE A 239 1.50 0.81 4.51
N ALA A 240 0.30 1.06 3.99
CA ALA A 240 0.06 1.05 2.56
C ALA A 240 0.97 2.08 1.86
N MET A 241 1.07 3.29 2.43
CA MET A 241 1.85 4.39 1.86
C MET A 241 3.36 4.24 1.96
N ARG A 242 3.86 3.62 3.02
CA ARG A 242 5.31 3.48 3.28
C ARG A 242 5.84 2.18 2.72
N PHE A 243 5.19 1.09 3.10
CA PHE A 243 5.65 -0.28 2.82
C PHE A 243 5.02 -0.92 1.58
N GLY A 244 4.05 -0.25 0.94
CA GLY A 244 3.43 -0.79 -0.28
C GLY A 244 2.52 -1.99 -0.02
N VAL A 245 1.99 -2.13 1.20
CA VAL A 245 1.20 -3.30 1.60
C VAL A 245 0.13 -2.95 2.62
N HIS A 246 -0.98 -3.67 2.55
CA HIS A 246 -2.06 -3.59 3.52
C HIS A 246 -2.80 -4.93 3.55
N THR A 247 -3.63 -5.11 4.57
CA THR A 247 -4.68 -6.13 4.57
C THR A 247 -5.83 -5.62 5.42
N THR A 248 -7.03 -6.12 5.17
CA THR A 248 -8.22 -5.89 6.02
C THR A 248 -8.88 -7.21 6.41
N ASP A 249 -8.34 -8.35 5.98
CA ASP A 249 -8.87 -9.68 6.31
C ASP A 249 -8.31 -10.19 7.63
N TYR A 250 -8.67 -9.49 8.71
CA TYR A 250 -8.31 -9.86 10.06
C TYR A 250 -9.43 -9.56 11.05
N THR A 251 -9.35 -10.21 12.21
CA THR A 251 -10.20 -9.94 13.36
C THR A 251 -9.35 -9.35 14.49
N VAL A 252 -9.86 -8.30 15.11
CA VAL A 252 -9.30 -7.68 16.32
C VAL A 252 -10.24 -7.95 17.48
N ASP A 253 -9.77 -8.69 18.47
CA ASP A 253 -10.49 -8.92 19.73
C ASP A 253 -10.00 -7.92 20.78
N VAL A 254 -10.92 -7.11 21.33
CA VAL A 254 -10.62 -6.05 22.31
C VAL A 254 -11.40 -6.32 23.60
N SER A 255 -10.69 -6.52 24.72
CA SER A 255 -11.30 -6.79 26.02
C SER A 255 -10.71 -5.94 27.16
N ASN A 256 -11.39 -5.85 28.30
CA ASN A 256 -10.92 -5.12 29.49
C ASN A 256 -10.21 -6.01 30.53
N GLU A 257 -10.53 -7.31 30.62
CA GLU A 257 -9.86 -8.23 31.56
C GLU A 257 -8.41 -8.50 31.13
N HIS A 258 -8.19 -8.43 29.83
CA HIS A 258 -6.91 -8.36 29.17
C HIS A 258 -7.07 -7.22 28.20
N SER A 259 -6.53 -6.07 28.56
CA SER A 259 -6.32 -4.96 27.66
C SER A 259 -5.54 -5.49 26.44
N LEU A 260 -6.25 -5.77 25.37
CA LEU A 260 -5.76 -6.51 24.20
C LEU A 260 -6.05 -5.67 22.98
N CYS A 261 -5.00 -5.36 22.23
CA CYS A 261 -5.12 -5.04 20.82
C CYS A 261 -4.45 -6.21 20.08
N ALA A 262 -5.03 -7.41 20.21
CA ALA A 262 -4.51 -8.60 19.56
C ALA A 262 -5.05 -8.70 18.13
N ALA A 263 -4.16 -8.87 17.17
CA ALA A 263 -4.54 -9.09 15.79
C ALA A 263 -3.74 -10.25 15.18
N GLY A 264 -4.42 -11.21 14.56
CA GLY A 264 -3.76 -12.30 13.83
C GLY A 264 -3.31 -13.53 14.64
N GLY A 265 -4.01 -13.91 15.70
CA GLY A 265 -3.81 -15.22 16.37
C GLY A 265 -2.63 -15.29 17.35
N GLY A 266 -1.86 -14.22 17.50
CA GLY A 266 -0.99 -13.96 18.65
C GLY A 266 -1.72 -13.07 19.66
N VAL A 267 -1.78 -13.49 20.92
CA VAL A 267 -2.38 -12.71 22.02
C VAL A 267 -1.25 -11.93 22.70
N ILE A 268 -1.30 -10.59 22.65
CA ILE A 268 -0.37 -9.71 23.39
C ILE A 268 -1.16 -8.85 24.38
N ASP A 269 -0.84 -9.02 25.68
CA ASP A 269 -1.54 -8.50 26.87
C ASP A 269 -0.97 -7.14 27.31
N LEU A 270 -1.61 -6.01 26.94
CA LEU A 270 -1.14 -4.64 27.22
C LEU A 270 -2.26 -3.62 27.57
N PRO A 271 -2.21 -2.87 28.70
CA PRO A 271 -3.20 -1.85 29.11
C PRO A 271 -3.74 -0.95 27.99
N PHE A 272 -5.02 -0.54 28.01
CA PHE A 272 -5.64 0.32 26.98
C PHE A 272 -4.80 1.58 26.62
N PRO A 273 -4.17 2.31 27.57
CA PRO A 273 -3.26 3.41 27.23
C PRO A 273 -2.05 3.02 26.37
N LEU A 274 -1.65 1.74 26.37
CA LEU A 274 -0.57 1.19 25.55
C LEU A 274 -1.05 0.71 24.16
N CYS A 275 -2.37 0.63 23.90
CA CYS A 275 -2.87 0.27 22.58
C CYS A 275 -2.43 1.29 21.52
N ARG A 276 -2.35 2.59 21.85
CA ARG A 276 -1.91 3.62 20.89
C ARG A 276 -0.53 3.33 20.28
N THR A 277 0.40 2.85 21.10
CA THR A 277 1.76 2.51 20.66
C THR A 277 1.83 1.10 20.07
N ALA A 278 1.06 0.16 20.62
CA ALA A 278 1.12 -1.24 20.18
C ALA A 278 0.38 -1.52 18.86
N VAL A 279 -0.71 -0.80 18.54
CA VAL A 279 -1.50 -1.08 17.31
C VAL A 279 -0.66 -1.11 16.03
N PRO A 280 0.22 -0.15 15.71
CA PRO A 280 1.04 -0.24 14.50
C PRO A 280 2.02 -1.43 14.53
N HIS A 281 2.59 -1.77 15.70
CA HIS A 281 3.43 -2.96 15.87
C HIS A 281 2.66 -4.25 15.57
N GLU A 282 1.49 -4.40 16.20
CA GLU A 282 0.63 -5.57 16.03
C GLU A 282 0.06 -5.66 14.61
N TYR A 283 -0.32 -4.53 14.02
CA TYR A 283 -0.77 -4.48 12.62
C TYR A 283 0.34 -4.95 11.66
N PHE A 284 1.62 -4.66 11.95
CA PHE A 284 2.73 -5.21 11.18
C PHE A 284 2.81 -6.73 11.27
N HIS A 285 2.56 -7.32 12.45
CA HIS A 285 2.48 -8.78 12.61
C HIS A 285 1.33 -9.42 11.82
N ILE A 286 0.20 -8.73 11.64
CA ILE A 286 -0.87 -9.18 10.74
C ILE A 286 -0.34 -9.28 9.31
N LEU A 287 0.35 -8.22 8.84
CA LEU A 287 0.92 -8.20 7.49
C LEU A 287 1.95 -9.31 7.31
N GLN A 288 2.86 -9.49 8.28
CA GLN A 288 3.82 -10.59 8.29
C GLN A 288 3.10 -11.94 8.14
N SER A 289 2.07 -12.18 8.95
CA SER A 289 1.31 -13.43 8.94
C SER A 289 0.59 -13.68 7.61
N GLU A 290 -0.04 -12.65 7.04
CA GLU A 290 -0.75 -12.72 5.77
C GLU A 290 0.22 -13.00 4.61
N LEU A 291 1.35 -12.29 4.56
CA LEU A 291 2.33 -12.41 3.50
C LEU A 291 3.10 -13.74 3.55
N MET A 292 3.50 -14.15 4.76
CA MET A 292 4.22 -15.42 4.92
C MET A 292 3.30 -16.60 4.66
N GLY A 293 2.04 -16.57 5.09
CA GLY A 293 1.21 -17.76 5.21
C GLY A 293 1.71 -18.72 6.31
N ARG A 294 1.01 -19.84 6.54
CA ARG A 294 1.31 -20.74 7.67
C ARG A 294 2.71 -21.39 7.57
N GLY A 295 3.40 -21.53 8.71
CA GLY A 295 4.53 -22.46 8.88
C GLY A 295 5.92 -21.98 8.46
N PHE A 296 6.19 -20.68 8.38
CA PHE A 296 7.56 -20.16 8.25
C PHE A 296 7.98 -19.43 9.52
N GLY A 297 9.18 -19.74 9.97
CA GLY A 297 9.83 -19.04 11.06
C GLY A 297 10.93 -18.17 10.49
N ALA A 298 10.63 -16.89 10.24
CA ALA A 298 11.68 -15.89 10.28
C ALA A 298 12.26 -15.87 11.71
N PRO A 299 13.54 -15.54 11.89
CA PRO A 299 14.11 -15.43 13.23
C PRO A 299 13.36 -14.38 14.04
N ASP A 300 13.20 -14.62 15.35
CA ASP A 300 12.39 -13.75 16.23
C ASP A 300 12.84 -12.28 16.19
N TRP A 301 14.15 -12.03 16.08
CA TRP A 301 14.67 -10.67 15.96
C TRP A 301 14.18 -9.95 14.70
N MET A 302 13.95 -10.68 13.60
CA MET A 302 13.45 -10.11 12.35
C MET A 302 11.96 -9.81 12.50
N ASN A 303 11.17 -10.74 13.03
CA ASN A 303 9.72 -10.54 13.22
C ASN A 303 9.44 -9.37 14.16
N GLU A 304 10.00 -9.41 15.36
CA GLU A 304 9.77 -8.41 16.40
C GLU A 304 10.47 -7.08 16.08
N GLY A 305 11.69 -7.14 15.54
CA GLY A 305 12.47 -5.97 15.19
C GLY A 305 11.89 -5.16 14.04
N SER A 306 11.40 -5.83 12.99
CA SER A 306 10.74 -5.13 11.87
C SER A 306 9.37 -4.56 12.28
N ALA A 307 8.67 -5.18 13.23
CA ALA A 307 7.44 -4.62 13.80
C ALA A 307 7.71 -3.37 14.65
N GLU A 308 8.77 -3.38 15.49
CA GLU A 308 9.21 -2.17 16.23
C GLU A 308 9.63 -1.05 15.28
N TYR A 309 10.34 -1.39 14.20
CA TYR A 309 10.71 -0.41 13.17
C TYR A 309 9.47 0.19 12.49
N ALA A 310 8.49 -0.64 12.13
CA ALA A 310 7.26 -0.19 11.52
C ALA A 310 6.41 0.69 12.48
N GLN A 311 6.37 0.35 13.76
CA GLN A 311 5.79 1.23 14.79
C GLN A 311 6.50 2.59 14.83
N PHE A 312 7.83 2.60 14.84
CA PHE A 312 8.59 3.85 14.84
C PHE A 312 8.28 4.72 13.62
N VAL A 313 8.24 4.13 12.42
CA VAL A 313 7.86 4.84 11.19
C VAL A 313 6.45 5.44 11.30
N TYR A 314 5.50 4.67 11.82
CA TYR A 314 4.14 5.16 12.08
C TYR A 314 4.13 6.36 13.03
N GLU A 315 4.82 6.26 14.17
CA GLU A 315 4.89 7.34 15.16
C GLU A 315 5.46 8.62 14.55
N GLN A 316 6.50 8.53 13.71
CA GLN A 316 7.07 9.69 13.02
C GLN A 316 6.08 10.36 12.06
N ASP A 317 5.25 9.57 11.38
CA ASP A 317 4.31 10.08 10.38
C ASP A 317 3.06 10.71 11.02
N VAL A 318 2.54 10.13 12.11
CA VAL A 318 1.31 10.62 12.76
C VAL A 318 1.57 11.64 13.87
N ASP A 319 2.77 11.66 14.45
CA ASP A 319 3.18 12.59 15.50
C ASP A 319 4.65 13.04 15.32
N PRO A 320 4.91 13.89 14.30
CA PRO A 320 6.25 14.40 14.02
C PRO A 320 6.81 15.29 15.14
N GLN A 321 6.01 15.67 16.14
CA GLN A 321 6.46 16.45 17.30
C GLN A 321 6.98 15.57 18.45
N GLY A 322 6.86 14.24 18.33
CA GLY A 322 7.44 13.29 19.29
C GLY A 322 6.78 13.35 20.66
N THR A 323 5.45 13.49 20.71
CA THR A 323 4.69 13.34 21.95
C THR A 323 4.59 11.88 22.40
N PHE A 324 4.76 10.92 21.47
CA PHE A 324 4.97 9.53 21.83
C PHE A 324 6.25 9.37 22.66
N PRO A 325 6.20 8.65 23.79
CA PRO A 325 7.38 8.36 24.58
C PRO A 325 8.28 7.41 23.78
N HIS A 326 9.17 7.96 22.96
CA HIS A 326 10.13 7.17 22.22
C HIS A 326 11.00 6.40 23.22
N ARG A 327 10.83 5.08 23.26
CA ARG A 327 11.83 4.20 23.86
C ARG A 327 12.99 4.20 22.90
N HIS A 328 14.00 5.04 23.10
CA HIS A 328 15.19 5.04 22.24
C HIS A 328 15.84 3.64 22.26
N PRO A 329 15.64 2.82 21.22
CA PRO A 329 16.19 1.47 21.21
C PRO A 329 17.72 1.52 21.19
N TYR A 330 18.30 2.60 20.62
CA TYR A 330 19.74 2.86 20.61
C TYR A 330 20.39 2.87 22.00
N LEU A 331 19.73 3.45 23.02
CA LEU A 331 20.28 3.46 24.38
C LEU A 331 20.35 2.07 24.99
N ALA A 332 19.43 1.18 24.59
CA ALA A 332 19.48 -0.22 24.99
C ALA A 332 20.57 -0.95 24.19
N VAL A 333 20.71 -0.70 22.89
CA VAL A 333 21.66 -1.37 21.98
C VAL A 333 23.11 -1.09 22.34
N GLU A 334 23.49 0.15 22.67
CA GLU A 334 24.87 0.50 23.10
C GLU A 334 25.33 -0.29 24.34
N GLN A 335 24.37 -0.77 25.14
CA GLN A 335 24.65 -1.54 26.36
C GLN A 335 24.67 -3.06 26.12
N LEU A 336 24.37 -3.52 24.90
CA LEU A 336 24.34 -4.93 24.57
C LEU A 336 25.72 -5.44 24.20
N THR A 337 26.11 -6.54 24.83
CA THR A 337 27.30 -7.31 24.45
C THR A 337 26.98 -8.48 23.51
N ILE A 338 25.70 -8.64 23.13
CA ILE A 338 25.20 -9.78 22.34
C ILE A 338 25.04 -9.35 20.89
N THR A 339 25.54 -10.13 19.95
CA THR A 339 25.47 -9.89 18.50
C THR A 339 24.16 -10.40 17.89
N PRO A 340 23.72 -9.91 16.72
CA PRO A 340 22.51 -10.43 16.04
C PRO A 340 22.55 -11.94 15.75
N GLY A 341 23.74 -12.48 15.43
CA GLY A 341 23.92 -13.92 15.21
C GLY A 341 23.73 -14.76 16.48
N GLU A 342 24.10 -14.23 17.65
CA GLU A 342 23.85 -14.87 18.95
C GLU A 342 22.38 -14.78 19.39
N VAL A 343 21.62 -13.87 18.77
CA VAL A 343 20.20 -13.62 19.00
C VAL A 343 19.29 -14.55 18.16
N HIS A 344 19.87 -15.36 17.27
CA HIS A 344 19.12 -16.31 16.45
C HIS A 344 18.33 -17.36 17.27
N ASP A 345 18.85 -17.80 18.42
CA ASP A 345 18.32 -18.92 19.22
C ASP A 345 17.63 -18.48 20.53
N PHE A 346 16.79 -17.44 20.52
CA PHE A 346 16.26 -16.91 21.77
C PHE A 346 15.41 -17.90 22.59
N ASP A 347 15.91 -18.25 23.78
CA ASP A 347 15.07 -18.56 24.94
C ASP A 347 14.33 -17.27 25.36
N ARG A 348 13.03 -17.39 25.68
CA ARG A 348 12.10 -16.33 26.12
C ARG A 348 12.67 -15.33 27.15
N ARG A 349 13.76 -15.68 27.83
CA ARG A 349 14.43 -14.89 28.87
C ARG A 349 15.01 -13.54 28.43
N HIS A 350 15.23 -13.27 27.14
CA HIS A 350 15.70 -11.93 26.71
C HIS A 350 14.89 -11.28 25.58
N ARG A 351 13.57 -11.48 25.59
CA ARG A 351 12.66 -10.86 24.61
C ARG A 351 12.86 -9.34 24.43
N TYR A 352 13.16 -8.59 25.50
CA TYR A 352 13.44 -7.16 25.37
C TYR A 352 14.65 -6.85 24.48
N LEU A 353 15.66 -7.73 24.49
CA LEU A 353 16.87 -7.55 23.69
C LEU A 353 16.62 -7.84 22.20
N SER A 354 15.73 -8.79 21.89
CA SER A 354 15.36 -9.07 20.49
C SER A 354 14.64 -7.90 19.84
N TYR A 355 13.81 -7.17 20.59
CA TYR A 355 13.16 -5.94 20.10
C TYR A 355 14.19 -4.86 19.76
N ALA A 356 15.03 -4.47 20.71
CA ALA A 356 15.97 -3.36 20.51
C ALA A 356 17.05 -3.68 19.45
N LEU A 357 17.62 -4.89 19.48
CA LEU A 357 18.61 -5.30 18.47
C LEU A 357 17.94 -5.54 17.11
N GLY A 358 16.76 -6.14 17.10
CA GLY A 358 15.98 -6.36 15.90
C GLY A 358 15.57 -5.05 15.23
N PHE A 359 15.23 -4.02 16.01
CA PHE A 359 14.94 -2.68 15.50
C PHE A 359 16.14 -2.11 14.73
N VAL A 360 17.34 -2.10 15.35
CA VAL A 360 18.56 -1.58 14.70
C VAL A 360 18.92 -2.39 13.46
N ALA A 361 18.71 -3.70 13.54
CA ALA A 361 18.90 -4.60 12.41
C ALA A 361 17.93 -4.30 11.25
N ALA A 362 16.64 -4.06 11.55
CA ALA A 362 15.63 -3.67 10.57
C ALA A 362 15.91 -2.28 9.96
N GLU A 363 16.32 -1.31 10.78
CA GLU A 363 16.73 0.01 10.31
C GLU A 363 17.88 -0.09 9.31
N TRP A 364 18.93 -0.85 9.64
CA TRP A 364 20.05 -1.06 8.72
C TRP A 364 19.61 -1.67 7.38
N LEU A 365 18.66 -2.61 7.42
CA LEU A 365 18.09 -3.23 6.21
C LEU A 365 17.32 -2.21 5.38
N VAL A 366 16.57 -1.31 6.01
CA VAL A 366 15.87 -0.23 5.32
C VAL A 366 16.83 0.79 4.73
N ASP A 367 17.87 1.20 5.45
CA ASP A 367 18.92 2.09 4.92
C ASP A 367 19.58 1.48 3.66
N ARG A 368 19.71 0.15 3.61
CA ARG A 368 20.29 -0.57 2.49
C ARG A 368 19.34 -0.77 1.31
N ALA A 369 18.12 -1.24 1.56
CA ALA A 369 17.24 -1.82 0.55
C ALA A 369 15.88 -1.12 0.44
N GLY A 370 15.59 -0.16 1.31
CA GLY A 370 14.30 0.54 1.39
C GLY A 370 13.27 -0.20 2.25
N GLU A 371 12.22 0.53 2.65
CA GLU A 371 11.14 0.01 3.53
C GLU A 371 10.39 -1.17 2.91
N GLU A 372 10.12 -1.13 1.60
CA GLU A 372 9.44 -2.21 0.88
C GLU A 372 10.18 -3.55 0.97
N ALA A 373 11.51 -3.54 1.10
CA ALA A 373 12.31 -4.76 1.19
C ALA A 373 11.97 -5.58 2.45
N LEU A 374 11.56 -4.93 3.55
CA LEU A 374 11.10 -5.62 4.76
C LEU A 374 9.85 -6.47 4.46
N VAL A 375 8.93 -5.93 3.66
CA VAL A 375 7.72 -6.63 3.23
C VAL A 375 8.02 -7.69 2.19
N ASP A 376 8.92 -7.40 1.26
CA ASP A 376 9.33 -8.33 0.22
C ASP A 376 9.95 -9.60 0.82
N PHE A 377 10.69 -9.49 1.92
CA PHE A 377 11.16 -10.66 2.67
C PHE A 377 10.01 -11.60 3.06
N TYR A 378 8.88 -11.07 3.55
CA TYR A 378 7.72 -11.89 3.90
C TYR A 378 6.94 -12.37 2.67
N ARG A 379 6.90 -11.57 1.60
CA ARG A 379 6.17 -11.84 0.35
C ARG A 379 6.83 -12.91 -0.52
N ILE A 380 8.16 -12.85 -0.68
CA ILE A 380 8.94 -13.70 -1.61
C ILE A 380 9.08 -15.13 -1.08
N ARG A 381 8.80 -15.38 0.20
CA ARG A 381 8.86 -16.70 0.84
C ARG A 381 8.31 -17.84 -0.02
N LYS A 382 7.20 -17.63 -0.75
CA LYS A 382 6.57 -18.66 -1.59
C LYS A 382 7.50 -19.28 -2.64
N SER A 383 8.65 -18.67 -2.94
CA SER A 383 9.65 -19.19 -3.89
C SER A 383 10.89 -19.82 -3.25
N HIS A 384 11.02 -19.85 -1.91
CA HIS A 384 12.22 -20.36 -1.23
C HIS A 384 11.90 -21.24 -0.02
N ASP A 385 12.71 -22.29 0.19
CA ASP A 385 12.55 -23.23 1.32
C ASP A 385 13.23 -22.72 2.60
N ARG A 386 14.22 -21.83 2.46
CA ARG A 386 15.04 -21.29 3.56
C ARG A 386 14.82 -19.79 3.71
N TRP A 387 14.74 -19.32 4.96
CA TRP A 387 14.57 -17.90 5.22
C TRP A 387 15.81 -17.10 4.83
N GLU A 388 17.01 -17.69 4.89
CA GLU A 388 18.25 -17.03 4.50
C GLU A 388 18.31 -16.73 3.00
N ASP A 389 17.79 -17.64 2.16
CA ASP A 389 17.70 -17.41 0.71
C ASP A 389 16.69 -16.29 0.42
N THR A 390 15.57 -16.28 1.15
CA THR A 390 14.56 -15.21 1.06
C THR A 390 15.15 -13.86 1.52
N PHE A 391 15.94 -13.86 2.58
CA PHE A 391 16.65 -12.70 3.10
C PHE A 391 17.62 -12.13 2.07
N GLN A 392 18.45 -12.98 1.47
CA GLN A 392 19.38 -12.55 0.43
C GLN A 392 18.64 -12.01 -0.80
N ALA A 393 17.52 -12.63 -1.19
CA ALA A 393 16.71 -12.17 -2.31
C ALA A 393 16.09 -10.79 -2.06
N ALA A 394 15.58 -10.54 -0.85
CA ALA A 394 14.93 -9.28 -0.49
C ALA A 394 15.95 -8.14 -0.26
N PHE A 395 17.07 -8.41 0.41
CA PHE A 395 18.00 -7.36 0.87
C PHE A 395 19.31 -7.29 0.08
N GLY A 396 19.54 -8.23 -0.84
CA GLY A 396 20.76 -8.28 -1.65
C GLY A 396 22.04 -8.42 -0.82
N VAL A 397 21.99 -9.10 0.33
CA VAL A 397 23.12 -9.37 1.21
C VAL A 397 22.96 -10.73 1.88
N ALA A 398 24.06 -11.47 2.03
CA ALA A 398 24.03 -12.74 2.74
C ALA A 398 23.86 -12.50 4.25
N VAL A 399 23.17 -13.40 4.95
CA VAL A 399 22.90 -13.28 6.40
C VAL A 399 24.18 -13.11 7.22
N ASP A 400 25.25 -13.85 6.91
CA ASP A 400 26.53 -13.74 7.63
C ASP A 400 27.17 -12.35 7.44
N GLU A 401 27.18 -11.82 6.22
CA GLU A 401 27.68 -10.47 5.91
C GLU A 401 26.83 -9.41 6.60
N PHE A 402 25.51 -9.61 6.65
CA PHE A 402 24.59 -8.75 7.35
C PHE A 402 24.88 -8.68 8.86
N TYR A 403 25.09 -9.83 9.52
CA TYR A 403 25.39 -9.85 10.95
C TYR A 403 26.68 -9.10 11.28
N GLU A 404 27.73 -9.23 10.46
CA GLU A 404 28.96 -8.44 10.59
C GLU A 404 28.72 -6.93 10.38
N ALA A 405 27.86 -6.58 9.43
CA ALA A 405 27.53 -5.20 9.11
C ALA A 405 26.72 -4.51 10.22
N VAL A 406 25.71 -5.17 10.78
CA VAL A 406 24.92 -4.63 11.90
C VAL A 406 25.78 -4.45 13.15
N GLU A 407 26.70 -5.39 13.42
CA GLU A 407 27.66 -5.26 14.53
C GLU A 407 28.56 -4.04 14.37
N SER A 408 28.89 -3.68 13.12
CA SER A 408 29.70 -2.49 12.83
C SER A 408 28.89 -1.19 12.82
N TYR A 409 27.56 -1.29 12.66
CA TYR A 409 26.65 -0.15 12.54
C TYR A 409 26.22 0.39 13.91
N ARG A 410 25.98 -0.51 14.87
CA ARG A 410 25.68 -0.14 16.26
C ARG A 410 26.93 0.32 17.01
#